data_AF-A0A3B9HTT4-F1
#
_entry.id   AF-A0A3B9HTT4-F1
#
_cell.length_a   1.000
_cell.length_b   1.000
_cell.length_c   1.000
_cell.angle_alpha   90.00
_cell.angle_beta   90.00
_cell.angle_gamma   90.00
#
_symmetry.space_group_name_H-M   'P 1'
#
loop_
_entity.id
_entity.type
_entity.pdbx_description
1 polymer ?
#
loop_
_entity_poly.entity_id
_entity_poly.type
_entity_poly.pdbx_seq_one_letter_code
_entity_poly.pdbx_strand_id
1 'polypeptide(L)'
;GFEPFEFQGLAGGQLSWLSPDRVMLSRVTAEGFVLTHRDLVTGNEEAIVSGGQNWQSHANQQSGRMFFVRRVGQISSIFELFKDTQSRWQYENLTNARTYDWQPATSPDGSTLIYRSLRDGRFATIIRDLAGGAEKQVDLGDFAQVFFPTILERADVERLIAGSK
;
A
#
# COMPACT_ATOMS: atom_id res chain seq x y z
N GLY A 1 4.53 -26.18 -8.88
CA GLY A 1 3.74 -25.02 -9.34
C GLY A 1 3.23 -24.32 -8.12
N PHE A 2 3.19 -22.99 -8.11
CA PHE A 2 2.51 -22.26 -7.04
C PHE A 2 1.01 -22.51 -7.22
N GLU A 3 0.43 -23.29 -6.32
CA GLU A 3 -1.02 -23.53 -6.30
C GLU A 3 -1.71 -22.25 -5.78
N PRO A 4 -2.74 -21.72 -6.47
CA PRO A 4 -3.51 -20.61 -5.95
C PRO A 4 -4.26 -21.09 -4.72
N PHE A 5 -3.94 -20.51 -3.56
CA PHE A 5 -4.71 -20.70 -2.34
C PHE A 5 -6.21 -20.40 -2.59
N GLU A 6 -7.08 -21.36 -2.33
CA GLU A 6 -8.53 -21.12 -2.33
C GLU A 6 -8.92 -20.30 -1.10
N PHE A 7 -9.03 -18.98 -1.29
CA PHE A 7 -9.40 -18.03 -0.23
C PHE A 7 -10.85 -17.55 -0.40
N GLN A 8 -11.86 -18.42 -0.32
CA GLN A 8 -13.24 -17.91 -0.31
C GLN A 8 -13.59 -17.26 1.03
N GLY A 9 -13.86 -15.96 1.03
CA GLY A 9 -14.36 -15.22 2.20
C GLY A 9 -13.32 -14.83 3.25
N LEU A 10 -12.05 -15.21 3.07
CA LEU A 10 -10.95 -14.79 3.93
C LEU A 10 -10.47 -13.39 3.52
N ALA A 11 -10.22 -12.55 4.53
CA ALA A 11 -9.36 -11.39 4.34
C ALA A 11 -7.96 -11.90 3.97
N GLY A 12 -7.41 -11.41 2.86
CA GLY A 12 -6.11 -11.82 2.35
C GLY A 12 -5.26 -10.59 2.11
N GLY A 13 -4.04 -10.56 2.64
CA GLY A 13 -3.06 -9.52 2.38
C GLY A 13 -2.69 -8.63 3.55
N GLN A 14 -2.06 -7.50 3.23
CA GLN A 14 -1.57 -6.53 4.21
C GLN A 14 -2.72 -5.60 4.64
N LEU A 15 -2.95 -5.54 5.95
CA LEU A 15 -3.87 -4.59 6.58
C LEU A 15 -3.16 -3.27 6.85
N SER A 16 -3.94 -2.20 6.89
CA SER A 16 -3.52 -0.88 7.34
C SER A 16 -4.42 -0.38 8.45
N TRP A 17 -3.82 0.21 9.48
CA TRP A 17 -4.57 0.93 10.50
C TRP A 17 -5.00 2.30 9.96
N LEU A 18 -6.29 2.60 10.04
CA LEU A 18 -6.83 3.93 9.76
C LEU A 18 -6.98 4.76 11.04
N SER A 19 -7.32 4.09 12.14
CA SER A 19 -7.42 4.61 13.51
C SER A 19 -7.35 3.42 14.49
N PRO A 20 -7.23 3.63 15.82
CA PRO A 20 -7.16 2.52 16.78
C PRO A 20 -8.35 1.55 16.74
N ASP A 21 -9.49 2.01 16.23
CA ASP A 21 -10.74 1.27 16.09
C ASP A 21 -11.10 0.94 14.64
N ARG A 22 -10.23 1.22 13.67
CA ARG A 22 -10.54 1.02 12.25
C ARG A 22 -9.35 0.55 11.43
N VAL A 23 -9.61 -0.44 10.60
CA VAL A 23 -8.63 -1.01 9.67
C VAL A 23 -9.12 -0.95 8.23
N MET A 24 -8.17 -0.88 7.30
CA MET A 24 -8.36 -1.12 5.87
C MET A 24 -7.72 -2.46 5.51
N LEU A 25 -8.42 -3.27 4.71
CA LEU A 25 -7.95 -4.59 4.31
C LEU A 25 -8.56 -5.03 2.98
N SER A 26 -7.99 -6.06 2.39
CA SER A 26 -8.53 -6.69 1.19
C SER A 26 -9.33 -7.95 1.53
N ARG A 27 -10.57 -8.00 1.05
CA ARG A 27 -11.46 -9.16 1.09
C ARG A 27 -11.35 -9.92 -0.21
N VAL A 28 -11.08 -11.23 -0.14
CA VAL A 28 -11.13 -12.09 -1.33
C VAL A 28 -12.57 -12.56 -1.57
N THR A 29 -13.08 -12.27 -2.76
CA THR A 29 -14.42 -12.65 -3.22
C THR A 29 -14.34 -13.37 -4.57
N ALA A 30 -15.48 -13.88 -5.07
CA ALA A 30 -15.54 -14.52 -6.38
C ALA A 30 -15.29 -13.52 -7.53
N GLU A 31 -15.60 -12.24 -7.32
CA GLU A 31 -15.48 -11.14 -8.28
C GLU A 31 -14.10 -10.48 -8.27
N GLY A 32 -13.22 -10.88 -7.35
CA GLY A 32 -11.87 -10.33 -7.18
C GLY A 32 -11.56 -9.99 -5.73
N PHE A 33 -10.69 -9.01 -5.52
CA PHE A 33 -10.30 -8.60 -4.18
C PHE A 33 -10.83 -7.20 -3.91
N VAL A 34 -11.78 -7.09 -2.98
CA VAL A 34 -12.44 -5.83 -2.62
C VAL A 34 -11.65 -5.17 -1.51
N LEU A 35 -11.29 -3.90 -1.68
CA LEU A 35 -10.72 -3.11 -0.60
C LEU A 35 -11.86 -2.65 0.30
N THR A 36 -11.79 -2.96 1.59
CA THR A 36 -12.79 -2.61 2.60
C THR A 36 -12.16 -1.82 3.73
N HIS A 37 -12.98 -1.08 4.47
CA HIS A 37 -12.65 -0.66 5.83
C HIS A 37 -13.61 -1.29 6.82
N ARG A 38 -13.08 -1.62 7.99
CA ARG A 38 -13.81 -2.28 9.07
C ARG A 38 -13.64 -1.52 10.37
N ASP A 39 -14.77 -1.21 10.99
CA ASP A 39 -14.86 -0.75 12.36
C ASP A 39 -14.70 -1.95 13.31
N LEU A 40 -13.72 -1.89 14.19
CA LEU A 40 -13.34 -3.00 15.07
C LEU A 40 -14.21 -3.08 16.33
N VAL A 41 -14.95 -2.02 16.66
CA VAL A 41 -15.83 -1.99 17.84
C VAL A 41 -17.18 -2.62 17.50
N THR A 42 -17.75 -2.21 16.37
CA THR A 42 -19.08 -2.66 15.90
C THR A 42 -18.99 -3.89 15.00
N GLY A 43 -17.83 -4.13 14.38
CA GLY A 43 -17.65 -5.15 13.36
C GLY A 43 -18.20 -4.76 11.99
N ASN A 44 -18.75 -3.55 11.83
CA ASN A 44 -19.26 -3.04 10.57
C ASN A 44 -18.14 -2.93 9.54
N GLU A 45 -18.42 -3.35 8.31
CA GLU A 45 -17.46 -3.36 7.21
C GLU A 45 -18.11 -2.79 5.95
N GLU A 46 -17.40 -1.90 5.27
CA GLU A 46 -17.89 -1.28 4.03
C GLU A 46 -16.87 -1.43 2.91
N ALA A 47 -17.36 -1.67 1.70
CA ALA A 47 -16.54 -1.69 0.49
C ALA A 47 -16.12 -0.26 0.08
N ILE A 48 -14.84 -0.10 -0.22
CA ILE A 48 -14.22 1.14 -0.70
C ILE A 48 -13.99 1.04 -2.20
N VAL A 49 -13.27 0.00 -2.63
CA VAL A 49 -12.90 -0.23 -4.04
C VAL A 49 -13.28 -1.65 -4.42
N SER A 50 -14.18 -1.76 -5.38
CA SER A 50 -14.66 -3.03 -5.94
C SER A 50 -14.12 -3.26 -7.35
N GLY A 51 -14.10 -4.54 -7.75
CA GLY A 51 -13.69 -4.97 -9.08
C GLY A 51 -12.17 -5.06 -9.27
N GLY A 52 -11.73 -6.10 -9.97
CA GLY A 52 -10.31 -6.41 -10.11
C GLY A 52 -9.69 -6.94 -8.81
N GLN A 53 -8.36 -6.96 -8.74
CA GLN A 53 -7.63 -7.51 -7.59
C GLN A 53 -6.93 -6.38 -6.82
N ASN A 54 -7.59 -5.83 -5.79
CA ASN A 54 -7.05 -4.79 -4.92
C ASN A 54 -6.39 -5.43 -3.69
N TRP A 55 -5.10 -5.16 -3.45
CA TRP A 55 -4.27 -5.74 -2.38
C TRP A 55 -3.35 -4.65 -1.78
N GLN A 56 -2.62 -5.01 -0.73
CA GLN A 56 -1.50 -4.25 -0.15
C GLN A 56 -1.90 -2.82 0.19
N SER A 57 -2.92 -2.71 1.04
CA SER A 57 -3.32 -1.43 1.60
C SER A 57 -2.15 -0.83 2.37
N HIS A 58 -1.95 0.48 2.20
CA HIS A 58 -1.01 1.29 2.97
C HIS A 58 -1.71 2.57 3.42
N ALA A 59 -1.54 2.97 4.67
CA ALA A 59 -2.04 4.23 5.19
C ALA A 59 -0.92 4.98 5.92
N ASN A 60 -0.75 6.26 5.59
CA ASN A 60 0.06 7.17 6.37
C ASN A 60 -0.85 7.88 7.38
N GLN A 61 -0.68 7.58 8.66
CA GLN A 61 -1.52 8.13 9.71
C GLN A 61 -1.21 9.61 10.03
N GLN A 62 -0.02 10.10 9.70
CA GLN A 62 0.38 11.48 9.94
C GLN A 62 -0.18 12.42 8.87
N SER A 63 -0.06 12.04 7.60
CA SER A 63 -0.56 12.84 6.47
C SER A 63 -1.99 12.49 6.06
N GLY A 64 -2.52 11.36 6.52
CA GLY A 64 -3.85 10.84 6.15
C GLY A 64 -3.93 10.23 4.75
N ARG A 65 -2.81 10.12 4.03
CA ARG A 65 -2.78 9.56 2.67
C ARG A 65 -2.92 8.04 2.68
N MET A 66 -3.69 7.51 1.74
CA MET A 66 -3.98 6.07 1.63
C MET A 66 -3.64 5.56 0.24
N PHE A 67 -3.15 4.34 0.17
CA PHE A 67 -2.70 3.71 -1.06
C PHE A 67 -3.10 2.24 -1.08
N PHE A 68 -3.17 1.68 -2.28
CA PHE A 68 -3.34 0.27 -2.49
C PHE A 68 -2.68 -0.16 -3.79
N VAL A 69 -2.43 -1.46 -3.93
CA VAL A 69 -1.97 -2.08 -5.16
C VAL A 69 -3.17 -2.66 -5.87
N ARG A 70 -3.31 -2.39 -7.17
CA ARG A 70 -4.30 -3.05 -8.01
C ARG A 70 -3.62 -3.89 -9.07
N ARG A 71 -4.01 -5.15 -9.15
CA ARG A 71 -3.50 -6.13 -10.10
C ARG A 71 -4.51 -6.42 -11.21
N VAL A 72 -4.02 -6.48 -12.44
CA VAL A 72 -4.73 -6.92 -13.65
C VAL A 72 -3.82 -7.92 -14.38
N GLY A 73 -4.17 -9.20 -14.35
CA GLY A 73 -3.30 -10.26 -14.88
C GLY A 73 -1.96 -10.33 -14.14
N GLN A 74 -0.84 -10.19 -14.85
CA GLN A 74 0.50 -10.15 -14.26
C GLN A 74 1.02 -8.73 -14.00
N ILE A 75 0.20 -7.71 -14.25
CA ILE A 75 0.56 -6.31 -14.05
C ILE A 75 -0.05 -5.83 -12.74
N SER A 76 0.71 -5.08 -11.95
CA SER A 76 0.19 -4.38 -10.79
C SER A 76 0.70 -2.95 -10.75
N SER A 77 -0.18 -2.01 -10.42
CA SER A 77 0.17 -0.61 -10.20
C SER A 77 -0.23 -0.18 -8.79
N ILE A 78 0.42 0.87 -8.30
CA ILE A 78 0.05 1.51 -7.03
C ILE A 78 -0.90 2.66 -7.31
N PHE A 79 -1.98 2.70 -6.55
CA PHE A 79 -3.01 3.70 -6.61
C PHE A 79 -3.06 4.49 -5.30
N GLU A 80 -3.32 5.79 -5.42
CA GLU A 80 -3.73 6.59 -4.27
C GLU A 80 -5.24 6.53 -4.12
N LEU A 81 -5.70 6.40 -2.89
CA LEU A 81 -7.10 6.40 -2.49
C LEU A 81 -7.40 7.69 -1.72
N PHE A 82 -8.44 8.40 -2.15
CA PHE A 82 -8.85 9.65 -1.53
C PHE A 82 -10.38 9.81 -1.58
N LYS A 83 -10.90 10.83 -0.89
CA LYS A 83 -12.30 11.23 -1.01
C LYS A 83 -12.42 12.51 -1.83
N ASP A 84 -13.40 12.57 -2.73
CA ASP A 84 -13.74 13.80 -3.44
C ASP A 84 -14.48 14.81 -2.55
N THR A 85 -14.83 15.97 -3.12
CA THR A 85 -15.56 17.05 -2.42
C THR A 85 -16.95 16.64 -1.92
N GLN A 86 -17.48 15.52 -2.39
CA GLN A 86 -18.75 14.94 -1.97
C GLN A 86 -18.56 13.76 -1.01
N SER A 87 -17.35 13.59 -0.46
CA SER A 87 -16.98 12.51 0.46
C SER A 87 -17.08 11.10 -0.15
N ARG A 88 -17.04 10.97 -1.48
CA ARG A 88 -17.06 9.68 -2.17
C ARG A 88 -15.64 9.19 -2.40
N TRP A 89 -15.44 7.89 -2.25
CA TRP A 89 -14.15 7.26 -2.55
C TRP A 89 -13.80 7.40 -4.03
N GLN A 90 -12.57 7.86 -4.28
CA GLN A 90 -11.94 7.99 -5.58
C GLN A 90 -10.53 7.41 -5.50
N TYR A 91 -9.96 7.04 -6.64
CA TYR A 91 -8.58 6.60 -6.71
C TYR A 91 -7.93 7.01 -8.03
N GLU A 92 -6.61 7.18 -8.01
CA GLU A 92 -5.81 7.47 -9.19
C GLU A 92 -4.60 6.54 -9.30
N ASN A 93 -4.22 6.19 -10.54
CA ASN A 93 -3.06 5.33 -10.78
C ASN A 93 -1.78 6.17 -10.75
N LEU A 94 -0.92 5.94 -9.76
CA LEU A 94 0.31 6.70 -9.61
C LEU A 94 1.43 6.20 -10.52
N THR A 95 1.55 4.88 -10.70
CA THR A 95 2.74 4.30 -11.34
C THR A 95 2.51 3.91 -12.80
N ASN A 96 1.27 3.70 -13.23
CA ASN A 96 0.92 3.29 -14.60
C ASN A 96 1.80 2.14 -15.10
N ALA A 97 2.01 1.15 -14.22
CA ALA A 97 2.99 0.10 -14.41
C ALA A 97 2.74 -0.71 -15.69
N ARG A 98 3.82 -1.05 -16.39
CA ARG A 98 3.79 -2.04 -17.48
C ARG A 98 4.12 -3.45 -17.00
N THR A 99 4.58 -3.57 -15.76
CA THR A 99 5.02 -4.80 -15.11
C THR A 99 4.44 -4.85 -13.68
N TYR A 100 5.25 -5.15 -12.67
CA TYR A 100 4.78 -5.48 -11.33
C TYR A 100 5.31 -4.47 -10.30
N ASP A 101 4.46 -3.51 -9.91
CA ASP A 101 4.71 -2.57 -8.81
C ASP A 101 3.93 -2.99 -7.56
N TRP A 102 4.60 -3.02 -6.41
CA TRP A 102 4.06 -3.59 -5.18
C TRP A 102 4.76 -3.04 -3.93
N GLN A 103 4.17 -3.32 -2.76
CA GLN A 103 4.63 -2.94 -1.42
C GLN A 103 4.89 -1.43 -1.26
N PRO A 104 3.86 -0.58 -1.45
CA PRO A 104 3.99 0.84 -1.20
C PRO A 104 4.24 1.13 0.28
N ALA A 105 5.10 2.10 0.54
CA ALA A 105 5.18 2.80 1.81
C ALA A 105 5.48 4.28 1.55
N THR A 106 5.13 5.16 2.47
CA THR A 106 5.34 6.61 2.31
C THR A 106 6.27 7.16 3.36
N SER A 107 6.93 8.27 3.04
CA SER A 107 7.61 9.10 4.04
C SER A 107 6.57 9.64 5.04
N PRO A 108 6.97 9.93 6.30
CA PRO A 108 6.01 10.34 7.33
C PRO A 108 5.28 11.65 6.98
N ASP A 109 6.00 12.61 6.40
CA ASP A 109 5.42 13.85 5.82
C ASP A 109 4.44 13.62 4.65
N GLY A 110 4.38 12.40 4.11
CA GLY A 110 3.51 12.03 2.99
C GLY A 110 3.95 12.61 1.64
N SER A 111 5.15 13.17 1.51
CA SER A 111 5.64 13.77 0.26
C SER A 111 6.17 12.74 -0.74
N THR A 112 6.60 11.59 -0.25
CA THR A 112 7.36 10.60 -1.02
C THR A 112 6.77 9.20 -0.86
N LEU A 113 6.77 8.42 -1.94
CA LEU A 113 6.39 7.01 -1.99
C LEU A 113 7.62 6.16 -2.29
N ILE A 114 7.89 5.14 -1.49
CA ILE A 114 8.83 4.07 -1.79
C ILE A 114 8.07 2.79 -2.15
N TYR A 115 8.53 2.07 -3.17
CA TYR A 115 7.90 0.82 -3.59
C TYR A 115 8.87 -0.09 -4.36
N ARG A 116 8.45 -1.34 -4.58
CA ARG A 116 9.19 -2.33 -5.37
C ARG A 116 8.61 -2.39 -6.78
N SER A 117 9.47 -2.42 -7.79
CA SER A 117 9.10 -2.44 -9.21
C SER A 117 9.90 -3.49 -9.96
N LEU A 118 9.25 -4.34 -10.75
CA LEU A 118 9.93 -5.28 -11.64
C LEU A 118 10.39 -4.56 -12.91
N ARG A 119 11.70 -4.29 -13.02
CA ARG A 119 12.31 -3.59 -14.16
C ARG A 119 13.41 -4.45 -14.77
N ASP A 120 13.40 -4.62 -16.09
CA ASP A 120 14.39 -5.43 -16.83
C ASP A 120 14.60 -6.84 -16.24
N GLY A 121 13.51 -7.47 -15.76
CA GLY A 121 13.52 -8.80 -15.18
C GLY A 121 14.08 -8.89 -13.75
N ARG A 122 14.37 -7.76 -13.10
CA ARG A 122 14.86 -7.69 -11.71
C ARG A 122 14.02 -6.73 -10.87
N PHE A 123 13.89 -7.01 -9.58
CA PHE A 123 13.22 -6.08 -8.68
C PHE A 123 14.13 -4.93 -8.29
N ALA A 124 13.64 -3.72 -8.52
CA ALA A 124 14.25 -2.47 -8.10
C ALA A 124 13.43 -1.82 -6.98
N THR A 125 14.12 -1.09 -6.10
CA THR A 125 13.47 -0.19 -5.14
C THR A 125 13.37 1.19 -5.77
N ILE A 126 12.18 1.76 -5.82
CA ILE A 126 11.90 3.05 -6.44
C ILE A 126 11.41 4.01 -5.37
N ILE A 127 11.92 5.23 -5.41
CA ILE A 127 11.40 6.38 -4.67
C ILE A 127 10.72 7.30 -5.68
N ARG A 128 9.49 7.72 -5.39
CA ARG A 128 8.66 8.61 -6.19
C ARG A 128 8.26 9.84 -5.39
N ASP A 129 8.53 11.02 -5.93
CA ASP A 129 7.94 12.27 -5.46
C ASP A 129 6.44 12.28 -5.78
N LEU A 130 5.59 12.50 -4.78
CA LEU A 130 4.14 12.40 -4.96
C LEU A 130 3.49 13.68 -5.51
N ALA A 131 4.20 14.80 -5.58
CA ALA A 131 3.67 16.05 -6.11
C ALA A 131 3.85 16.17 -7.63
N GLY A 132 5.04 15.80 -8.12
CA GLY A 132 5.44 15.88 -9.53
C GLY A 132 5.60 14.53 -10.22
N GLY A 133 5.57 13.42 -9.48
CA GLY A 133 5.66 12.08 -10.04
C GLY A 133 7.06 11.68 -10.52
N ALA A 134 8.09 12.43 -10.15
CA ALA A 134 9.48 12.10 -10.48
C ALA A 134 9.91 10.83 -9.74
N GLU A 135 10.59 9.93 -10.44
CA GLU A 135 11.04 8.65 -9.89
C GLU A 135 12.56 8.51 -9.92
N LYS A 136 13.09 7.85 -8.89
CA LYS A 136 14.49 7.45 -8.80
C LYS A 136 14.59 6.01 -8.31
N GLN A 137 15.38 5.20 -9.01
CA GLN A 137 15.80 3.91 -8.49
C GLN A 137 16.86 4.11 -7.39
N VAL A 138 16.69 3.40 -6.29
CA VAL A 138 17.63 3.39 -5.17
C VAL A 138 18.38 2.08 -5.15
N ASP A 139 19.70 2.18 -5.10
CA ASP A 139 20.57 1.06 -4.78
C ASP A 139 20.64 0.90 -3.27
N LEU A 140 20.12 -0.22 -2.77
CA LEU A 140 20.19 -0.58 -1.35
C LEU A 140 21.36 -1.53 -1.06
N GLY A 141 22.30 -1.74 -2.00
CA GLY A 141 23.41 -2.67 -1.84
C GLY A 141 22.93 -4.09 -1.50
N ASP A 142 23.49 -4.68 -0.44
CA ASP A 142 23.16 -6.05 0.00
C ASP A 142 21.75 -6.20 0.60
N PHE A 143 21.01 -5.10 0.80
CA PHE A 143 19.61 -5.11 1.25
C PHE A 143 18.62 -5.39 0.09
N ALA A 144 18.88 -6.43 -0.71
CA ALA A 144 18.14 -6.73 -1.94
C ALA A 144 16.70 -7.27 -1.72
N GLN A 145 16.41 -7.78 -0.51
CA GLN A 145 15.14 -8.43 -0.12
C GLN A 145 14.44 -7.67 1.03
N VAL A 146 14.35 -6.34 0.92
CA VAL A 146 13.58 -5.52 1.88
C VAL A 146 12.10 -5.57 1.51
N PHE A 147 11.32 -6.16 2.41
CA PHE A 147 9.86 -6.17 2.35
C PHE A 147 9.32 -5.23 3.44
N PHE A 148 8.27 -4.48 3.14
CA PHE A 148 7.60 -3.58 4.09
C PHE A 148 8.52 -2.49 4.70
N PRO A 149 9.17 -1.64 3.89
CA PRO A 149 9.99 -0.57 4.44
C PRO A 149 9.12 0.35 5.31
N THR A 150 9.39 0.38 6.61
CA THR A 150 8.86 1.44 7.50
C THR A 150 9.87 2.57 7.52
N ILE A 151 9.45 3.75 7.07
CA ILE A 151 10.26 4.96 7.21
C ILE A 151 9.92 5.57 8.58
N LEU A 152 10.92 5.69 9.44
CA LEU A 152 10.83 6.43 10.70
C LEU A 152 11.45 7.81 10.50
N GLU A 153 10.89 8.83 11.15
CA GLU A 153 11.54 10.14 11.23
C GLU A 153 12.88 10.01 11.96
N ARG A 154 13.88 10.81 11.56
CA ARG A 154 15.20 10.79 12.21
C ARG A 154 15.07 10.99 13.73
N ALA A 155 14.22 11.93 14.15
CA ALA A 155 13.99 12.22 15.57
C ALA A 155 13.35 11.02 16.32
N ASP A 156 12.50 10.25 15.65
CA ASP A 156 11.92 9.04 16.23
C ASP A 156 12.94 7.91 16.32
N VAL A 157 13.78 7.74 15.29
CA VAL A 157 14.92 6.81 15.32
C VAL A 157 15.88 7.15 16.46
N GLU A 158 16.25 8.43 16.59
CA GLU A 158 17.12 8.92 17.67
C GLU A 158 16.49 8.67 19.04
N ARG A 159 15.19 8.92 19.20
CA ARG A 159 14.46 8.62 20.46
C ARG A 159 14.43 7.12 20.77
N LEU A 160 14.17 6.29 19.77
CA LEU A 160 14.09 4.82 19.90
C LEU A 160 15.45 4.20 20.22
N ILE A 161 16.52 4.65 19.56
CA ILE A 161 17.89 4.20 19.80
C ILE A 161 18.41 4.68 21.17
N ALA A 162 18.03 5.89 21.58
CA ALA A 162 18.43 6.44 22.88
C ALA A 162 17.78 5.72 24.09
N GLY A 163 16.82 4.81 23.86
CA GLY A 163 16.22 3.99 24.92
C GLY A 163 15.31 4.76 25.87
N SER A 164 14.68 5.84 25.40
CA SER A 164 13.75 6.62 26.22
C SER A 164 12.41 5.90 26.34
N LYS A 165 12.09 5.41 27.54
CA LYS A 165 10.74 4.96 27.93
C LYS A 165 9.72 6.09 27.83
#